data_AF-A0A3B8X1B5-F1
#
_entry.id   AF-A0A3B8X1B5-F1
#
_cell.length_a   1.000
_cell.length_b   1.000
_cell.length_c   1.000
_cell.angle_alpha   90.00
_cell.angle_beta   90.00
_cell.angle_gamma   90.00
#
_symmetry.space_group_name_H-M   'P 1'
#
loop_
_entity.id
_entity.type
_entity.pdbx_description
1 polymer ?
#
loop_
_entity_poly.entity_id
_entity_poly.type
_entity_poly.pdbx_seq_one_letter_code
_entity_poly.pdbx_strand_id
1 'polypeptide(L)'
;MADQVSTASERFEYRLFIDSAVRTYAIALRSMQRVREFPSIEHTHEMRKRMKDHWYQVRLLEQLDPNKLTLRKKKLKQLTETLGDYQDMSVLRSWLVGQEKPPLPAPELAQLMSLLGQRSWRLQQHALQQAEPLFKHSADYWSRRWLGRLREVS
;
A
#
# COMPACT_ATOMS: atom_id res chain seq x y z
N MET A 1 22.22 16.34 31.65
CA MET A 1 22.12 14.86 31.52
C MET A 1 20.75 14.37 31.06
N ALA A 2 19.63 15.02 31.42
CA ALA A 2 18.28 14.62 30.94
C ALA A 2 18.09 14.74 29.41
N ASP A 3 18.69 15.75 28.79
CA ASP A 3 18.54 16.05 27.35
C ASP A 3 19.25 15.04 26.41
N GLN A 4 20.39 14.49 26.84
CA GLN A 4 21.12 13.46 26.09
C GLN A 4 20.47 12.07 26.19
N VAL A 5 19.77 11.79 27.29
CA VAL A 5 19.04 10.53 27.49
C VAL A 5 17.72 10.54 26.70
N SER A 6 17.01 11.67 26.63
CA SER A 6 15.81 11.83 25.77
C SER A 6 16.15 11.59 24.30
N THR A 7 17.23 12.20 23.81
CA THR A 7 17.68 12.04 22.42
C THR A 7 18.24 10.65 22.10
N ALA A 8 18.86 9.95 23.06
CA ALA A 8 19.32 8.58 22.85
C ALA A 8 18.15 7.57 22.82
N SER A 9 17.16 7.74 23.70
CA SER A 9 15.94 6.91 23.73
C SER A 9 15.09 7.13 22.49
N GLU A 10 14.84 8.38 22.11
CA GLU A 10 14.11 8.72 20.88
C GLU A 10 14.82 8.15 19.63
N ARG A 11 16.15 8.24 19.55
CA ARG A 11 16.92 7.64 18.44
C ARG A 11 16.76 6.12 18.38
N PHE A 12 16.72 5.45 19.52
CA PHE A 12 16.46 4.01 19.58
C PHE A 12 15.04 3.68 19.10
N GLU A 13 14.03 4.43 19.53
CA GLU A 13 12.63 4.26 19.08
C GLU A 13 12.47 4.49 17.58
N TYR A 14 13.01 5.59 17.04
CA TYR A 14 12.97 5.87 15.61
C TYR A 14 13.68 4.79 14.78
N ARG A 15 14.79 4.23 15.29
CA ARG A 15 15.47 3.12 14.61
C ARG A 15 14.55 1.90 14.50
N LEU A 16 13.84 1.53 15.56
CA LEU A 16 12.87 0.42 15.53
C LEU A 16 11.76 0.69 14.51
N PHE A 17 11.23 1.92 14.46
CA PHE A 17 10.21 2.29 13.47
C PHE A 17 10.75 2.27 12.04
N ILE A 18 11.99 2.71 11.81
CA ILE A 18 12.63 2.63 10.49
C ILE A 18 12.81 1.17 10.07
N ASP A 19 13.32 0.31 10.95
CA ASP A 19 13.54 -1.12 10.64
C ASP A 19 12.22 -1.82 10.29
N SER A 20 11.15 -1.53 11.05
CA SER A 20 9.79 -1.98 10.74
C SER A 20 9.28 -1.44 9.40
N ALA A 21 9.50 -0.15 9.12
CA ALA A 21 9.09 0.47 7.86
C ALA A 21 9.84 -0.11 6.65
N VAL A 22 11.13 -0.44 6.79
CA VAL A 22 11.94 -1.15 5.77
C VAL A 22 11.36 -2.54 5.50
N ARG A 23 10.99 -3.27 6.56
CA ARG A 23 10.40 -4.60 6.42
C ARG A 23 9.09 -4.55 5.65
N THR A 24 8.19 -3.64 6.04
CA THR A 24 6.90 -3.47 5.34
C THR A 24 7.08 -2.96 3.91
N TYR A 25 8.07 -2.12 3.65
CA TYR A 25 8.45 -1.70 2.29
C TYR A 25 8.79 -2.92 1.41
N ALA A 26 9.68 -3.80 1.89
CA ALA A 26 10.11 -4.97 1.13
C ALA A 26 8.95 -5.92 0.84
N ILE A 27 8.04 -6.10 1.81
CA ILE A 27 6.84 -6.92 1.65
C ILE A 27 5.88 -6.29 0.63
N ALA A 28 5.66 -4.97 0.69
CA ALA A 28 4.80 -4.25 -0.24
C ALA A 28 5.36 -4.22 -1.68
N LEU A 29 6.68 -4.10 -1.84
CA LEU A 29 7.34 -4.23 -3.14
C LEU A 29 7.10 -5.62 -3.75
N ARG A 30 7.31 -6.69 -2.96
CA ARG A 30 7.07 -8.07 -3.43
C ARG A 30 5.61 -8.33 -3.77
N SER A 31 4.66 -7.81 -2.99
CA SER A 31 3.24 -7.99 -3.30
C SER A 31 2.82 -7.26 -4.58
N MET A 32 3.37 -6.06 -4.84
CA MET A 32 3.19 -5.36 -6.11
C MET A 32 3.74 -6.16 -7.29
N GLN A 33 4.96 -6.69 -7.17
CA GLN A 33 5.58 -7.56 -8.20
C GLN A 33 4.71 -8.80 -8.45
N ARG A 34 4.20 -9.42 -7.39
CA ARG A 34 3.32 -10.60 -7.50
C ARG A 34 2.04 -10.30 -8.27
N VAL A 35 1.40 -9.15 -8.04
CA VAL A 35 0.20 -8.74 -8.80
C VAL A 35 0.55 -8.48 -10.26
N ARG A 36 1.72 -7.89 -10.55
CA ARG A 36 2.19 -7.64 -11.93
C ARG A 36 2.42 -8.94 -12.70
N GLU A 37 3.02 -9.95 -12.07
CA GLU A 37 3.32 -11.23 -12.71
C GLU A 37 2.09 -12.16 -12.77
N PHE A 38 1.29 -12.18 -11.71
CA PHE A 38 0.17 -13.10 -11.53
C PHE A 38 -1.07 -12.33 -11.05
N PRO A 39 -1.75 -11.57 -11.93
CA PRO A 39 -2.90 -10.77 -11.52
C PRO A 39 -4.06 -11.65 -11.06
N SER A 40 -4.45 -11.53 -9.79
CA SER A 40 -5.63 -12.21 -9.23
C SER A 40 -6.30 -11.34 -8.15
N ILE A 41 -7.53 -11.70 -7.76
CA ILE A 41 -8.25 -11.01 -6.68
C ILE A 41 -7.48 -11.15 -5.37
N GLU A 42 -6.99 -12.35 -5.07
CA GLU A 42 -6.25 -12.70 -3.86
C GLU A 42 -4.93 -11.93 -3.78
N HIS A 43 -4.15 -11.90 -4.87
CA HIS A 43 -2.89 -11.15 -4.90
C HIS A 43 -3.14 -9.64 -4.79
N THR A 44 -4.21 -9.11 -5.39
CA THR A 44 -4.53 -7.68 -5.32
C THR A 44 -5.03 -7.29 -3.92
N HIS A 45 -5.82 -8.15 -3.29
CA HIS A 45 -6.25 -8.00 -1.89
C HIS A 45 -5.05 -8.03 -0.93
N GLU A 46 -4.12 -8.96 -1.15
CA GLU A 46 -2.89 -9.03 -0.37
C GLU A 46 -2.01 -7.78 -0.60
N MET A 47 -1.87 -7.32 -1.84
CA MET A 47 -1.18 -6.05 -2.15
C MET A 47 -1.80 -4.89 -1.37
N ARG A 48 -3.14 -4.77 -1.32
CA ARG A 48 -3.83 -3.75 -0.52
C ARG A 48 -3.43 -3.80 0.96
N LYS A 49 -3.46 -4.99 1.56
CA LYS A 49 -3.05 -5.18 2.96
C LYS A 49 -1.63 -4.69 3.19
N ARG A 50 -0.68 -5.07 2.32
CA ARG A 50 0.73 -4.68 2.46
C ARG A 50 0.98 -3.19 2.21
N MET A 51 0.22 -2.57 1.31
CA MET A 51 0.27 -1.12 1.13
C MET A 51 -0.27 -0.39 2.37
N LYS A 52 -1.32 -0.88 3.02
CA LYS A 52 -1.81 -0.33 4.30
C LYS A 52 -0.78 -0.50 5.42
N ASP A 53 -0.18 -1.68 5.56
CA ASP A 53 0.87 -1.94 6.55
C ASP A 53 1.99 -0.90 6.41
N HIS A 54 2.50 -0.71 5.18
CA HIS A 54 3.57 0.26 4.92
C HIS A 54 3.12 1.72 5.11
N TRP A 55 1.88 2.06 4.75
CA TRP A 55 1.32 3.39 4.97
C TRP A 55 1.29 3.77 6.45
N TYR A 56 0.88 2.86 7.33
CA TYR A 56 0.91 3.10 8.78
C TYR A 56 2.33 3.32 9.30
N GLN A 57 3.31 2.55 8.83
CA GLN A 57 4.71 2.74 9.22
C GLN A 57 5.25 4.11 8.76
N VAL A 58 4.95 4.52 7.52
CA VAL A 58 5.34 5.83 6.99
C VAL A 58 4.68 6.98 7.78
N ARG A 59 3.44 6.79 8.25
CA ARG A 59 2.75 7.77 9.09
C ARG A 59 3.45 7.98 10.43
N LEU A 60 3.96 6.92 11.07
CA LEU A 60 4.71 7.03 12.32
C LEU A 60 6.02 7.81 12.14
N LEU A 61 6.65 7.66 10.97
CA LEU A 61 7.91 8.33 10.65
C LEU A 61 7.73 9.77 10.14
N GLU A 62 6.51 10.29 9.98
CA GLU A 62 6.24 11.58 9.32
C GLU A 62 7.07 12.74 9.88
N GLN A 63 7.29 12.77 11.20
CA GLN A 63 8.07 13.82 11.85
C GLN A 63 9.57 13.79 11.54
N LEU A 64 10.11 12.65 11.09
CA LEU A 64 11.53 12.51 10.76
C LEU A 64 11.94 13.32 9.52
N ASP A 65 11.02 13.47 8.56
CA ASP A 65 11.21 14.28 7.36
C ASP A 65 9.84 14.70 6.82
N PRO A 66 9.24 15.77 7.39
CA PRO A 66 7.88 16.18 7.07
C PRO A 66 7.68 16.44 5.57
N ASN A 67 8.69 16.97 4.88
CA ASN A 67 8.60 17.28 3.46
C ASN A 67 8.47 16.00 2.61
N LYS A 68 9.34 15.00 2.83
CA LYS A 68 9.36 13.79 1.99
C LYS A 68 8.33 12.75 2.43
N LEU A 69 8.15 12.58 3.73
CA LEU A 69 7.29 11.51 4.28
C LEU A 69 5.81 11.88 4.23
N THR A 70 5.44 13.16 4.36
CA THR A 70 4.04 13.61 4.13
C THR A 70 3.61 13.32 2.69
N LEU A 71 4.46 13.63 1.72
CA LEU A 71 4.18 13.36 0.30
C LEU A 71 4.06 11.86 0.04
N ARG A 72 4.97 11.05 0.60
CA ARG A 72 4.91 9.58 0.48
C ARG A 72 3.64 9.02 1.12
N LYS A 73 3.29 9.48 2.33
CA LYS A 73 2.07 9.12 3.05
C LYS A 73 0.83 9.40 2.21
N LYS A 74 0.74 10.58 1.60
CA LYS A 74 -0.39 10.96 0.72
C LYS A 74 -0.52 10.03 -0.49
N LYS A 75 0.59 9.73 -1.17
CA LYS A 75 0.59 8.82 -2.33
C LYS A 75 0.21 7.39 -1.93
N LEU A 76 0.72 6.89 -0.80
CA LEU A 76 0.34 5.59 -0.27
C LEU A 76 -1.15 5.54 0.10
N LYS A 77 -1.69 6.60 0.69
CA LYS A 77 -3.13 6.71 0.99
C LYS A 77 -3.97 6.58 -0.29
N GLN A 78 -3.64 7.36 -1.31
CA GLN A 78 -4.33 7.32 -2.62
C GLN A 78 -4.26 5.93 -3.29
N LEU A 79 -3.10 5.27 -3.18
CA LEU A 79 -2.95 3.88 -3.64
C LEU A 79 -3.85 2.92 -2.85
N THR A 80 -3.91 3.04 -1.52
CA THR A 80 -4.77 2.17 -0.70
C THR A 80 -6.26 2.41 -0.92
N GLU A 81 -6.65 3.64 -1.28
CA GLU A 81 -8.02 4.00 -1.69
C GLU A 81 -8.36 3.33 -3.03
N THR A 82 -7.48 3.45 -4.03
CA THR A 82 -7.65 2.80 -5.35
C THR A 82 -7.76 1.27 -5.25
N LEU A 83 -6.94 0.66 -4.38
CA LEU A 83 -7.02 -0.77 -4.08
C LEU A 83 -8.28 -1.14 -3.27
N GLY A 84 -8.81 -0.19 -2.49
CA GLY A 84 -10.11 -0.31 -1.83
C GLY A 84 -11.24 -0.44 -2.85
N ASP A 85 -11.30 0.48 -3.82
CA ASP A 85 -12.29 0.42 -4.89
C ASP A 85 -12.24 -0.90 -5.66
N TYR A 86 -11.03 -1.44 -5.92
CA TYR A 86 -10.87 -2.76 -6.56
C TYR A 86 -11.48 -3.88 -5.70
N GLN A 87 -11.23 -3.85 -4.38
CA GLN A 87 -11.78 -4.85 -3.46
C GLN A 87 -13.30 -4.77 -3.43
N ASP A 88 -13.87 -3.56 -3.44
CA ASP A 88 -15.32 -3.36 -3.46
C ASP A 88 -15.95 -3.94 -4.73
N MET A 89 -15.30 -3.79 -5.89
CA MET A 89 -15.74 -4.46 -7.13
C MET A 89 -15.71 -6.00 -7.00
N SER A 90 -14.67 -6.54 -6.36
CA SER A 90 -14.53 -7.98 -6.15
C SER A 90 -15.59 -8.54 -5.20
N VAL A 91 -15.92 -7.80 -4.13
CA VAL A 91 -17.00 -8.13 -3.20
C VAL A 91 -18.36 -8.08 -3.91
N LEU A 92 -18.64 -7.02 -4.67
CA LEU A 92 -19.89 -6.89 -5.42
C LEU A 92 -20.08 -8.03 -6.42
N ARG A 93 -19.01 -8.38 -7.17
CA ARG A 93 -19.03 -9.51 -8.11
C ARG A 93 -19.33 -10.82 -7.40
N SER A 94 -18.67 -11.08 -6.27
CA SER A 94 -18.87 -12.30 -5.48
C SER A 94 -20.29 -12.37 -4.92
N TRP A 95 -20.81 -11.24 -4.43
CA TRP A 95 -22.18 -11.13 -3.93
C TRP A 95 -23.20 -11.44 -5.03
N LEU A 96 -23.02 -10.91 -6.25
CA LEU A 96 -23.90 -11.15 -7.39
C LEU A 96 -23.92 -12.62 -7.84
N VAL A 97 -22.76 -13.30 -7.83
CA VAL A 97 -22.65 -14.73 -8.20
C VAL A 97 -23.26 -15.63 -7.13
N GLY A 98 -23.22 -15.23 -5.85
CA GLY A 98 -23.73 -16.01 -4.74
C GLY A 98 -25.25 -15.92 -4.51
N GLN A 99 -26.00 -15.18 -5.33
CA GLN A 99 -27.45 -15.04 -5.15
C GLN A 99 -28.21 -16.23 -5.76
N GLU A 100 -29.04 -16.91 -4.96
CA GLU A 100 -29.98 -17.93 -5.46
C GLU A 100 -31.00 -17.32 -6.44
N LYS A 101 -31.43 -16.09 -6.17
CA LYS A 101 -32.27 -15.29 -7.07
C LYS A 101 -31.54 -14.00 -7.41
N PRO A 102 -30.91 -13.91 -8.60
CA PRO A 102 -30.17 -12.71 -8.98
C PRO A 102 -31.06 -11.46 -8.97
N PRO A 103 -30.51 -10.30 -8.60
CA PRO A 103 -31.26 -9.04 -8.51
C PRO A 103 -31.62 -8.46 -9.88
N LEU A 104 -31.08 -9.01 -10.97
CA LEU A 104 -31.27 -8.58 -12.35
C LEU A 104 -31.59 -9.78 -13.24
N PRO A 105 -32.29 -9.58 -14.37
CA PRO A 105 -32.42 -10.62 -15.39
C PRO A 105 -31.05 -10.96 -16.02
N ALA A 106 -30.97 -12.14 -16.63
CA ALA A 106 -29.69 -12.71 -17.09
C ALA A 106 -28.91 -11.82 -18.09
N PRO A 107 -29.53 -11.18 -19.10
CA PRO A 107 -28.83 -10.29 -20.03
C PRO A 107 -28.19 -9.08 -19.33
N GLU A 108 -28.93 -8.42 -18.44
CA GLU A 108 -28.48 -7.25 -17.69
C GLU A 108 -27.39 -7.63 -16.68
N LEU A 109 -27.53 -8.79 -16.03
CA LEU A 109 -26.50 -9.32 -15.15
C LEU A 109 -25.19 -9.59 -15.91
N ALA A 110 -25.27 -10.19 -17.10
CA ALA A 110 -24.09 -10.43 -17.94
C ALA A 110 -23.42 -9.11 -18.37
N GLN A 111 -24.20 -8.10 -18.73
CA GLN A 111 -23.69 -6.77 -19.05
C GLN A 111 -23.00 -6.12 -17.85
N LEU A 112 -23.61 -6.17 -16.66
CA LEU A 112 -23.02 -5.67 -15.42
C LEU A 112 -21.71 -6.40 -15.09
N MET A 113 -21.67 -7.73 -15.22
CA MET A 113 -20.45 -8.52 -15.00
C MET A 113 -19.30 -8.08 -15.91
N SER A 114 -19.59 -7.79 -17.18
CA SER A 114 -18.59 -7.26 -18.13
C SER A 114 -18.08 -5.88 -17.69
N LEU A 115 -18.97 -4.98 -17.28
CA LEU A 115 -18.60 -3.64 -16.80
C LEU A 115 -17.75 -3.69 -15.53
N LEU A 116 -18.11 -4.54 -14.57
CA LEU A 116 -17.35 -4.76 -13.35
C LEU A 116 -15.95 -5.33 -13.65
N GLY A 117 -15.85 -6.27 -14.58
CA GLY A 117 -14.56 -6.82 -15.04
C GLY A 117 -13.66 -5.73 -15.64
N GLN A 118 -14.20 -4.90 -16.53
CA GLN A 118 -13.45 -3.79 -17.13
C GLN A 118 -13.01 -2.76 -16.08
N ARG A 119 -13.89 -2.39 -15.14
CA ARG A 119 -13.57 -1.44 -14.06
C ARG A 119 -12.48 -2.02 -13.14
N SER A 120 -12.59 -3.28 -12.75
CA SER A 120 -11.61 -3.97 -11.91
C SER A 120 -10.23 -4.00 -12.57
N TRP A 121 -10.16 -4.30 -13.87
CA TRP A 121 -8.92 -4.27 -14.63
C TRP A 121 -8.29 -2.86 -14.62
N ARG A 122 -9.07 -1.82 -14.92
CA ARG A 122 -8.58 -0.43 -14.90
C ARG A 122 -8.06 -0.01 -13.52
N LEU A 123 -8.76 -0.37 -12.45
CA LEU A 123 -8.36 -0.08 -11.07
C LEU A 123 -7.05 -0.79 -10.71
N GLN A 124 -6.90 -2.06 -11.07
CA GLN A 124 -5.65 -2.80 -10.84
C GLN A 124 -4.47 -2.17 -11.58
N GLN A 125 -4.64 -1.80 -12.86
CA GLN A 125 -3.59 -1.13 -13.64
C GLN A 125 -3.23 0.23 -13.04
N HIS A 126 -4.24 1.02 -12.64
CA HIS A 126 -4.01 2.32 -11.99
C HIS A 126 -3.26 2.17 -10.66
N ALA A 127 -3.62 1.17 -9.84
CA ALA A 127 -2.91 0.88 -8.60
C ALA A 127 -1.44 0.51 -8.85
N LEU A 128 -1.14 -0.30 -9.88
CA LEU A 128 0.25 -0.62 -10.26
C LEU A 128 1.01 0.62 -10.72
N GLN A 129 0.39 1.51 -11.49
CA GLN A 129 0.98 2.78 -11.92
C GLN A 129 1.28 3.73 -10.76
N GLN A 130 0.39 3.81 -9.77
CA GLN A 130 0.60 4.59 -8.55
C GLN A 130 1.70 4.01 -7.66
N ALA A 131 1.81 2.67 -7.61
CA ALA A 131 2.79 1.97 -6.79
C ALA A 131 4.21 2.07 -7.36
N GLU A 132 4.38 2.01 -8.68
CA GLU A 132 5.69 2.06 -9.35
C GLU A 132 6.63 3.18 -8.83
N PRO A 133 6.25 4.47 -8.78
CA PRO A 133 7.12 5.53 -8.27
C PRO A 133 7.41 5.43 -6.76
N LEU A 134 6.61 4.70 -5.98
CA LEU A 134 6.82 4.51 -4.55
C LEU A 134 7.86 3.42 -4.25
N PHE A 135 8.08 2.50 -5.19
CA PHE A 135 8.88 1.29 -5.01
C PHE A 135 10.05 1.14 -6.02
N LYS A 136 10.55 2.25 -6.57
CA LYS A 136 11.67 2.28 -7.54
C LYS A 136 13.02 1.78 -7.02
N HIS A 137 13.18 1.62 -5.71
CA HIS A 137 14.48 1.32 -5.09
C HIS A 137 14.39 0.05 -4.26
N SER A 138 15.54 -0.54 -3.94
CA SER A 138 15.58 -1.67 -3.01
C SER A 138 15.24 -1.24 -1.58
N ALA A 139 14.81 -2.20 -0.75
CA ALA A 139 14.59 -1.96 0.67
C ALA A 139 15.88 -1.49 1.38
N ASP A 140 17.05 -1.97 0.95
CA ASP A 140 18.34 -1.55 1.50
C ASP A 140 18.69 -0.10 1.16
N TYR A 141 18.34 0.36 -0.04
CA TYR A 141 18.46 1.78 -0.37
C TYR A 141 17.52 2.62 0.51
N TRP A 142 16.29 2.15 0.69
CA TRP A 142 15.30 2.83 1.54
C TRP A 142 15.77 2.90 3.00
N SER A 143 16.31 1.80 3.54
CA SER A 143 16.92 1.72 4.88
C SER A 143 18.07 2.71 5.05
N ARG A 144 19.06 2.66 4.15
CA ARG A 144 20.22 3.57 4.20
C ARG A 144 19.81 5.04 4.18
N ARG A 145 18.82 5.39 3.36
CA ARG A 145 18.30 6.75 3.26
C ARG A 145 17.75 7.26 4.60
N TRP A 146 16.91 6.47 5.29
CA TRP A 146 16.27 6.92 6.53
C TRP A 146 17.15 6.76 7.75
N LEU A 147 17.99 5.72 7.80
CA LEU A 147 19.03 5.61 8.83
C LEU A 147 20.08 6.73 8.71
N GLY A 148 20.32 7.25 7.49
CA GLY A 148 21.15 8.43 7.26
C GLY A 148 20.53 9.70 7.86
N ARG A 149 19.22 9.90 7.70
CA ARG A 149 18.49 11.03 8.28
C ARG A 149 18.60 11.11 9.80
N LEU A 150 18.60 9.98 10.52
CA LEU A 150 18.81 9.97 11.97
C LEU A 150 20.17 10.54 12.40
N ARG A 151 21.18 10.54 11.51
CA ARG A 151 22.51 11.09 11.78
C ARG A 151 22.61 12.59 11.45
N GLU A 152 21.72 13.11 10.59
CA GLU A 152 21.69 14.51 10.15
C GLU A 152 20.87 15.41 11.08
N VAL A 153 19.97 14.84 11.88
CA VAL A 153 19.10 15.56 12.84
C VAL A 153 19.76 15.62 14.25
N SER A 154 21.08 15.40 14.33
CA SER A 154 21.92 15.56 15.53
C SER A 154 22.92 16.69 15.32
#